data_AF-A0A2T8HN36-F1
#
_entry.id   AF-A0A2T8HN36-F1
#
_cell.length_a   1.000
_cell.length_b   1.000
_cell.length_c   1.000
_cell.angle_alpha   90.00
_cell.angle_beta   90.00
_cell.angle_gamma   90.00
#
_symmetry.space_group_name_H-M   'P 1'
#
loop_
_entity.id
_entity.type
_entity.pdbx_description
1 polymer ?
#
loop_
_entity_poly.entity_id
_entity_poly.type
_entity_poly.pdbx_seq_one_letter_code
_entity_poly.pdbx_strand_id
1 'polypeptide(L)'
;MNENSNRKQNKGGRTPKTDPSIHRHVFRLTDEENAKLLSLFEASGMPNKAKFIIYLLFSKEMKSVKIDKGTVDFYMRLTSFHSQFRSVGVNYNQVVKLLYKHFSEKKAAAFLYKLEKQTAEMAMLCQKIIHLTEKFEEEYLKK
;
A
#
# COMPACT_ATOMS: atom_id res chain seq x y z
N MET A 1 -40.68 -32.24 44.77
CA MET A 1 -41.99 -31.97 44.12
C MET A 1 -42.23 -30.47 44.15
N ASN A 2 -42.33 -29.85 42.98
CA ASN A 2 -43.32 -28.81 42.66
C ASN A 2 -43.17 -28.43 41.19
N GLU A 3 -43.85 -29.22 40.37
CA GLU A 3 -44.17 -28.93 38.98
C GLU A 3 -45.17 -27.77 38.95
N ASN A 4 -44.71 -26.56 38.66
CA ASN A 4 -45.62 -25.50 38.22
C ASN A 4 -45.74 -25.55 36.70
N SER A 5 -46.72 -26.35 36.27
CA SER A 5 -47.21 -26.52 34.92
C SER A 5 -47.87 -25.23 34.40
N ASN A 6 -47.05 -24.23 34.08
CA ASN A 6 -47.52 -23.11 33.27
C ASN A 6 -47.73 -23.59 31.83
N ARG A 7 -48.96 -24.01 31.54
CA ARG A 7 -49.46 -24.33 30.20
C ARG A 7 -49.10 -23.18 29.25
N LYS A 8 -48.09 -23.40 28.41
CA LYS A 8 -47.72 -22.49 27.32
C LYS A 8 -48.93 -22.39 26.40
N GLN A 9 -49.65 -21.27 26.47
CA GLN A 9 -50.62 -20.90 25.45
C GLN A 9 -49.88 -20.95 24.11
N ASN A 10 -50.43 -21.71 23.16
CA ASN A 10 -49.96 -21.73 21.78
C ASN A 10 -50.09 -20.32 21.22
N LYS A 11 -49.02 -19.52 21.33
CA LYS A 11 -48.92 -18.24 20.65
C LYS A 11 -48.81 -18.54 19.17
N GLY A 12 -49.96 -18.58 18.49
CA GLY A 12 -50.00 -18.56 17.04
C GLY A 12 -49.14 -17.40 16.55
N GLY A 13 -48.21 -17.70 15.64
CA GLY A 13 -47.25 -16.73 15.13
C GLY A 13 -45.97 -17.39 14.64
N ARG A 14 -45.24 -16.66 13.80
CA ARG A 14 -43.91 -17.09 13.37
C ARG A 14 -42.98 -17.10 14.58
N THR A 15 -42.24 -18.19 14.78
CA THR A 15 -41.18 -18.27 15.80
C THR A 15 -40.19 -17.11 15.61
N PRO A 16 -39.93 -16.31 16.66
CA PRO A 16 -38.95 -15.23 16.60
C PRO A 16 -37.59 -15.74 16.12
N LYS A 17 -36.88 -14.92 15.33
CA LYS A 17 -35.48 -15.22 14.98
C LYS A 17 -34.60 -15.02 16.21
N THR A 18 -33.56 -15.85 16.32
CA THR A 18 -32.56 -15.74 17.39
C THR A 18 -31.79 -14.42 17.32
N ASP A 19 -31.51 -13.92 16.11
CA ASP A 19 -30.86 -12.63 15.87
C ASP A 19 -31.67 -11.82 14.82
N PRO A 20 -32.57 -10.92 15.26
CA PRO A 20 -33.35 -10.07 14.37
C PRO A 20 -32.56 -8.84 13.92
N SER A 21 -32.65 -8.50 12.63
CA SER A 21 -32.09 -7.24 12.08
C SER A 21 -32.89 -6.03 12.55
N ILE A 22 -32.49 -5.43 13.68
CA ILE A 22 -33.21 -4.31 14.34
C ILE A 22 -32.70 -2.91 13.94
N HIS A 23 -31.45 -2.80 13.46
CA HIS A 23 -30.85 -1.52 13.09
C HIS A 23 -31.18 -1.14 11.64
N ARG A 24 -31.81 0.02 11.45
CA ARG A 24 -32.17 0.54 10.12
C ARG A 24 -31.38 1.82 9.81
N HIS A 25 -30.63 1.78 8.72
CA HIS A 25 -29.96 2.94 8.14
C HIS A 25 -30.65 3.32 6.82
N VAL A 26 -30.97 4.60 6.64
CA VAL A 26 -31.61 5.12 5.44
C VAL A 26 -30.62 6.05 4.73
N PHE A 27 -30.40 5.81 3.45
CA PHE A 27 -29.63 6.70 2.58
C PHE A 27 -30.54 7.18 1.45
N ARG A 28 -30.27 8.38 0.96
CA ARG A 28 -30.95 8.97 -0.20
C ARG A 28 -30.00 8.89 -1.38
N LEU A 29 -30.56 8.60 -2.55
CA LEU A 29 -29.81 8.52 -3.80
C LEU A 29 -30.32 9.61 -4.74
N THR A 30 -29.44 10.12 -5.59
CA THR A 30 -29.85 10.86 -6.80
C THR A 30 -30.46 9.91 -7.82
N ASP A 31 -31.09 10.45 -8.87
CA ASP A 31 -31.66 9.63 -9.94
C ASP A 31 -30.60 8.76 -10.64
N GLU A 32 -29.41 9.33 -10.90
CA GLU A 32 -28.27 8.64 -11.49
C GLU A 32 -27.74 7.51 -10.60
N GLU A 33 -27.58 7.76 -9.31
CA GLU A 33 -27.14 6.76 -8.34
C GLU A 33 -28.15 5.62 -8.19
N ASN A 34 -29.45 5.95 -8.22
CA ASN A 34 -30.52 4.96 -8.16
C ASN A 34 -30.56 4.08 -9.41
N ALA A 35 -30.44 4.67 -10.60
CA ALA A 35 -30.37 3.90 -11.85
C ALA A 35 -29.19 2.91 -11.84
N LYS A 36 -28.02 3.36 -11.36
CA LYS A 36 -26.84 2.50 -11.20
C LYS A 36 -27.06 1.38 -10.19
N LEU A 37 -27.68 1.67 -9.04
CA LEU A 37 -28.01 0.65 -8.03
C LEU A 37 -28.94 -0.42 -8.60
N LEU A 38 -29.99 -0.02 -9.34
CA LEU A 38 -30.95 -0.94 -9.94
C LEU A 38 -30.30 -1.84 -10.99
N SER A 39 -29.46 -1.29 -11.86
CA SER A 39 -28.71 -2.07 -12.85
C SER A 39 -27.82 -3.13 -12.21
N LEU A 40 -27.09 -2.78 -11.15
CA LEU A 40 -26.25 -3.73 -10.41
C LEU A 40 -27.08 -4.78 -9.67
N PHE A 41 -28.23 -4.39 -9.13
CA PHE A 41 -29.14 -5.30 -8.45
C PHE A 41 -29.71 -6.35 -9.41
N GLU A 42 -30.17 -5.93 -10.59
CA GLU A 42 -30.68 -6.83 -11.63
C GLU A 42 -29.60 -7.82 -12.08
N ALA A 43 -28.38 -7.33 -12.35
CA ALA A 43 -27.25 -8.17 -12.72
C ALA A 43 -26.87 -9.19 -11.62
N SER A 44 -27.14 -8.89 -10.35
CA SER A 44 -26.80 -9.78 -9.23
C SER A 44 -27.72 -11.00 -9.09
N GLY A 45 -28.92 -10.97 -9.69
CA GLY A 45 -29.94 -12.03 -9.53
C GLY A 45 -30.47 -12.21 -8.10
N MET A 46 -30.17 -11.31 -7.18
CA MET A 46 -30.59 -11.44 -5.78
C MET A 46 -32.08 -11.14 -5.61
N PRO A 47 -32.78 -11.82 -4.68
CA PRO A 47 -34.23 -11.68 -4.52
C PRO A 47 -34.65 -10.39 -3.80
N ASN A 48 -33.74 -9.67 -3.15
CA ASN A 48 -34.08 -8.48 -2.36
C ASN A 48 -32.94 -7.45 -2.38
N LYS A 49 -33.29 -6.20 -2.69
CA LYS A 49 -32.38 -5.03 -2.73
C LYS A 49 -31.60 -4.84 -1.42
N ALA A 50 -32.25 -5.00 -0.27
CA ALA A 50 -31.59 -4.86 1.04
C ALA A 50 -30.51 -5.93 1.25
N LYS A 51 -30.78 -7.18 0.87
CA LYS A 51 -29.78 -8.26 0.93
C LYS A 51 -28.63 -8.01 -0.03
N PHE A 52 -28.92 -7.49 -1.22
CA PHE A 52 -27.90 -7.08 -2.18
C PHE A 52 -26.99 -5.98 -1.64
N ILE A 53 -27.55 -4.95 -1.00
CA ILE A 53 -26.77 -3.87 -0.40
C ILE A 53 -25.92 -4.38 0.78
N ILE A 54 -26.49 -5.20 1.66
CA ILE A 54 -25.76 -5.83 2.77
C ILE A 54 -24.61 -6.68 2.22
N TYR A 55 -24.89 -7.50 1.20
CA TYR A 55 -23.87 -8.26 0.52
C TYR A 55 -22.79 -7.32 -0.01
N LEU A 56 -23.10 -6.31 -0.82
CA LEU A 56 -22.11 -5.40 -1.37
C LEU A 56 -21.26 -4.69 -0.30
N LEU A 57 -21.85 -4.30 0.83
CA LEU A 57 -21.18 -3.62 1.95
C LEU A 57 -20.20 -4.54 2.68
N PHE A 58 -20.53 -5.82 2.83
CA PHE A 58 -19.75 -6.77 3.65
C PHE A 58 -19.03 -7.86 2.84
N SER A 59 -19.32 -8.03 1.56
CA SER A 59 -18.64 -8.93 0.63
C SER A 59 -17.42 -8.28 0.01
N LYS A 60 -17.44 -6.96 -0.14
CA LYS A 60 -16.28 -6.21 -0.57
C LYS A 60 -15.41 -5.98 0.66
N GLU A 61 -14.21 -6.56 0.65
CA GLU A 61 -13.16 -6.09 1.55
C GLU A 61 -13.06 -4.58 1.34
N MET A 62 -13.47 -3.82 2.34
CA MET A 62 -13.17 -2.39 2.42
C MET A 62 -11.66 -2.29 2.54
N LYS A 63 -10.96 -2.27 1.40
CA LYS A 63 -9.56 -1.89 1.31
C LYS A 63 -9.48 -0.42 1.67
N SER A 64 -9.54 -0.12 2.96
CA SER A 64 -9.09 1.17 3.46
C SER A 64 -7.58 1.18 3.26
N VAL A 65 -7.13 1.59 2.08
CA VAL A 65 -5.72 1.92 1.89
C VAL A 65 -5.54 3.21 2.68
N LYS A 66 -5.09 3.10 3.93
CA LYS A 66 -4.45 4.22 4.62
C LYS A 66 -3.17 4.48 3.83
N ILE A 67 -3.27 5.29 2.79
CA ILE A 67 -2.11 5.69 1.99
C ILE A 67 -1.30 6.60 2.89
N ASP A 68 -0.30 6.02 3.53
CA ASP A 68 0.78 6.82 4.10
C ASP A 68 1.59 7.40 2.93
N LYS A 69 1.24 8.63 2.56
CA LYS A 69 1.92 9.38 1.51
C LYS A 69 3.42 9.47 1.76
N GLY A 70 3.84 9.53 3.03
CA GLY A 70 5.25 9.58 3.40
C GLY A 70 5.99 8.31 2.97
N THR A 71 5.42 7.13 3.24
CA THR A 71 6.00 5.84 2.83
C THR A 71 6.08 5.70 1.31
N VAL A 72 5.03 6.09 0.57
CA VAL A 72 5.03 6.01 -0.90
C VAL A 72 6.09 6.95 -1.51
N ASP A 73 6.14 8.20 -1.06
CA ASP A 73 7.12 9.18 -1.53
C ASP A 73 8.56 8.76 -1.19
N PHE A 74 8.77 8.15 -0.02
CA PHE A 74 10.05 7.59 0.38
C PHE A 74 10.50 6.48 -0.56
N TYR A 75 9.64 5.49 -0.85
CA TYR A 75 9.97 4.41 -1.79
C TYR A 75 10.25 4.92 -3.21
N MET A 76 9.49 5.91 -3.69
CA MET A 76 9.76 6.53 -4.99
C MET A 76 11.13 7.21 -5.02
N ARG A 77 11.49 7.96 -3.97
CA ARG A 77 12.80 8.62 -3.85
C ARG A 77 13.94 7.61 -3.77
N LEU A 78 13.77 6.53 -3.00
CA LEU A 78 14.76 5.46 -2.89
C LEU A 78 14.99 4.76 -4.24
N THR A 79 13.91 4.50 -4.98
CA THR A 79 14.00 3.90 -6.33
C THR A 79 14.75 4.82 -7.30
N SER A 80 14.45 6.12 -7.28
CA SER A 80 15.16 7.12 -8.07
C SER A 80 16.65 7.19 -7.70
N PHE A 81 16.95 7.18 -6.40
CA PHE A 81 18.32 7.17 -5.89
C PHE A 81 19.09 5.94 -6.38
N HIS A 82 18.52 4.74 -6.29
CA HIS A 82 19.12 3.52 -6.83
C HIS A 82 19.44 3.62 -8.34
N SER A 83 18.54 4.22 -9.12
CA SER A 83 18.78 4.45 -10.55
C SER A 83 19.99 5.37 -10.79
N GLN A 84 20.20 6.38 -9.95
CA GLN A 84 21.37 7.28 -10.06
C GLN A 84 22.68 6.54 -9.83
N PHE A 85 22.76 5.67 -8.81
CA PHE A 85 23.95 4.84 -8.56
C PHE A 85 24.29 3.95 -9.75
N ARG A 86 23.28 3.32 -10.34
CA ARG A 86 23.48 2.49 -11.53
C ARG A 86 24.03 3.30 -12.70
N SER A 87 23.50 4.50 -12.94
CA SER A 87 24.01 5.42 -13.97
C SER A 87 25.46 5.83 -13.72
N VAL A 88 25.83 6.14 -12.47
CA VAL A 88 27.22 6.43 -12.10
C VAL A 88 28.13 5.25 -12.42
N GLY A 89 27.74 4.03 -12.08
CA GLY A 89 28.53 2.82 -12.39
C GLY A 89 28.72 2.57 -13.88
N VAL A 90 27.67 2.79 -14.69
CA VAL A 90 27.76 2.70 -16.15
C VAL A 90 28.72 3.75 -16.71
N ASN A 91 28.58 5.01 -16.28
CA ASN A 91 29.45 6.11 -16.70
C ASN A 91 30.90 5.88 -16.29
N TYR A 92 31.13 5.36 -15.08
CA TYR A 92 32.47 5.01 -14.60
C TYR A 92 33.15 4.02 -15.56
N ASN A 93 32.48 2.92 -15.89
CA ASN A 93 33.01 1.92 -16.82
C ASN A 93 33.30 2.51 -18.21
N GLN A 94 32.43 3.40 -18.69
CA GLN A 94 32.65 4.09 -19.98
C GLN A 94 33.88 5.00 -19.94
N VAL A 95 34.04 5.80 -18.89
CA VAL A 95 35.20 6.69 -18.72
C VAL A 95 36.49 5.88 -18.69
N VAL A 96 36.56 4.80 -17.90
CA VAL A 96 37.75 3.96 -17.84
C VAL A 96 38.11 3.38 -19.22
N LYS A 97 37.13 2.86 -19.97
CA LYS A 97 37.35 2.35 -21.33
C LYS A 97 37.86 3.44 -22.28
N LEU A 98 37.30 4.65 -22.22
CA LEU A 98 37.74 5.79 -23.04
C LEU A 98 39.16 6.23 -22.68
N LEU A 99 39.51 6.24 -21.40
CA LEU A 99 40.85 6.60 -20.93
C LEU A 99 41.91 5.68 -21.53
N TYR A 100 41.72 4.36 -21.46
CA TYR A 100 42.65 3.39 -22.03
C TYR A 100 42.69 3.40 -23.57
N LYS A 101 41.60 3.79 -24.24
CA LYS A 101 41.54 3.85 -25.71
C LYS A 101 42.24 5.08 -26.30
N HIS A 102 42.15 6.23 -25.64
CA HIS A 102 42.51 7.52 -26.22
C HIS A 102 43.74 8.19 -25.59
N PHE A 103 44.18 7.75 -24.41
CA PHE A 103 45.33 8.33 -23.72
C PHE A 103 46.46 7.32 -23.57
N SER A 104 47.70 7.81 -23.48
CA SER A 104 48.83 6.98 -23.06
C SER A 104 48.65 6.52 -21.62
N GLU A 105 49.23 5.38 -21.26
CA GLU A 105 49.11 4.78 -19.92
C GLU A 105 49.40 5.77 -18.79
N LYS A 106 50.46 6.58 -18.94
CA LYS A 106 50.85 7.59 -17.94
C LYS A 106 49.75 8.66 -17.73
N LYS A 107 49.08 9.09 -18.80
CA LYS A 107 47.98 10.07 -18.72
C LYS A 107 46.70 9.42 -18.20
N ALA A 108 46.38 8.21 -18.67
CA ALA A 108 45.24 7.44 -18.19
C ALA A 108 45.33 7.18 -16.68
N ALA A 109 46.50 6.75 -16.18
CA ALA A 109 46.76 6.55 -14.76
C ALA A 109 46.55 7.82 -13.93
N ALA A 110 47.01 8.98 -14.42
CA ALA A 110 46.80 10.26 -13.74
C ALA A 110 45.31 10.65 -13.63
N PHE A 111 44.51 10.35 -14.65
CA PHE A 111 43.05 10.57 -14.60
C PHE A 111 42.34 9.54 -13.71
N LEU A 112 42.76 8.28 -13.73
CA LEU A 112 42.23 7.23 -12.85
C LEU A 112 42.45 7.57 -11.37
N TYR A 113 43.62 8.10 -11.01
CA TYR A 113 43.88 8.54 -9.64
C TYR A 113 42.92 9.66 -9.17
N LYS A 114 42.55 10.58 -10.06
CA LYS A 114 41.55 11.61 -9.76
C LYS A 114 40.16 10.98 -9.58
N LEU A 115 39.80 10.03 -10.44
CA LEU A 115 38.53 9.32 -10.39
C LEU A 115 38.40 8.48 -9.11
N GLU A 116 39.47 7.81 -8.70
CA GLU A 116 39.58 7.06 -7.44
C GLU A 116 39.28 7.98 -6.24
N LYS A 117 39.90 9.17 -6.19
CA LYS A 117 39.64 10.14 -5.12
C LYS A 117 38.17 10.54 -5.04
N GLN A 118 37.53 10.84 -6.17
CA GLN A 118 36.10 11.16 -6.20
C GLN A 118 35.23 9.96 -5.77
N THR A 119 35.65 8.74 -6.13
CA THR A 119 34.95 7.51 -5.73
C THR A 119 35.05 7.29 -4.21
N ALA A 120 36.20 7.58 -3.61
CA ALA A 120 36.38 7.53 -2.17
C ALA A 120 35.51 8.57 -1.44
N GLU A 121 35.45 9.81 -1.94
CA GLU A 121 34.56 10.85 -1.40
C GLU A 121 33.08 10.43 -1.48
N MET A 122 32.67 9.83 -2.60
CA MET A 122 31.31 9.27 -2.77
C MET A 122 31.04 8.13 -1.78
N ALA A 123 31.99 7.22 -1.56
CA ALA A 123 31.84 6.12 -0.60
C ALA A 123 31.66 6.65 0.84
N MET A 124 32.42 7.69 1.23
CA MET A 124 32.27 8.35 2.53
C MET A 124 30.89 9.00 2.69
N LEU A 125 30.35 9.62 1.64
CA LEU A 125 29.00 10.16 1.65
C LEU A 125 27.95 9.05 1.81
N CYS A 126 28.11 7.93 1.13
CA CYS A 126 27.21 6.78 1.27
C CYS A 126 27.20 6.24 2.70
N GLN A 127 28.36 6.11 3.34
CA GLN A 127 28.46 5.69 4.75
C GLN A 127 27.74 6.67 5.68
N LYS A 128 27.87 7.98 5.46
CA LYS A 128 27.12 9.00 6.23
C LYS A 128 25.61 8.86 6.04
N ILE A 129 25.15 8.60 4.81
CA ILE A 129 23.72 8.39 4.52
C ILE A 129 23.20 7.15 5.27
N ILE A 130 23.93 6.03 5.23
CA ILE A 130 23.58 4.81 5.95
C ILE A 130 23.47 5.11 7.46
N HIS A 131 24.48 5.76 8.03
CA HIS A 131 24.48 6.09 9.46
C HIS A 131 23.30 7.00 9.87
N LEU A 132 22.99 8.02 9.06
CA LEU A 132 21.82 8.89 9.31
C LEU A 132 20.51 8.11 9.20
N THR A 133 20.43 7.12 8.31
CA THR A 133 19.25 6.28 8.13
C THR A 133 19.06 5.33 9.32
N GLU A 134 20.13 4.69 9.78
CA GLU A 134 20.12 3.84 10.99
C GLU A 134 19.67 4.63 12.22
N LYS A 135 20.25 5.82 12.43
CA LYS A 135 19.86 6.71 13.53
C LYS A 135 18.38 7.10 13.47
N PHE A 136 17.87 7.44 12.28
CA PHE A 136 16.46 7.76 12.10
C PHE A 136 15.55 6.56 12.42
N GLU A 137 15.93 5.35 12.01
CA GLU A 137 15.18 4.13 12.30
C GLU A 137 15.10 3.84 13.81
N GLU A 138 16.22 4.02 14.52
CA GLU A 138 16.27 3.86 15.98
C GLU A 138 15.41 4.89 16.72
N GLU A 139 15.46 6.16 16.31
CA GLU A 139 14.78 7.26 17.02
C GLU A 139 13.26 7.29 16.76
N TYR A 140 12.80 6.89 15.57
CA TYR A 140 11.43 7.15 15.11
C TYR A 140 10.62 5.93 14.68
N LEU A 141 11.25 4.79 14.34
CA LEU A 141 10.53 3.60 13.83
C LEU A 141 10.50 2.43 14.80
N LYS A 142 11.48 2.30 15.72
CA LYS A 142 11.54 1.22 16.71
C LYS A 142 10.83 1.52 18.05
N LYS A 143 9.82 2.40 18.06
CA LYS A 143 8.99 2.69 19.25
C LYS A 143 7.63 2.01 19.21
#